data_AF-A0A5P0JK06-F1
#
_entry.id   AF-A0A5P0JK06-F1
#
_cell.length_a   1.000
_cell.length_b   1.000
_cell.length_c   1.000
_cell.angle_alpha   90.00
_cell.angle_beta   90.00
_cell.angle_gamma   90.00
#
_symmetry.space_group_name_H-M   'P 1'
#
loop_
_entity.id
_entity.type
_entity.pdbx_description
1 polymer ?
#
loop_
_entity_poly.entity_id
_entity_poly.type
_entity_poly.pdbx_seq_one_letter_code
_entity_poly.pdbx_strand_id
1 'polypeptide(L)'
;IDEVFIGSCMTNIGHFRAAGKLLDAHKGQLPTRLWVAPPTRMDAAQLTEEGYYSVFGKSGARIEIPGCSLCMGNQARVADGATVVSTSTRNFPNRLGTGANVFLASA
;
A
#
# COMPACT_ATOMS: atom_id res chain seq x y z
N ILE A 1 8.12 2.40 12.20
CA ILE A 1 7.08 1.90 11.28
C ILE A 1 7.76 0.84 10.45
N ASP A 2 7.26 -0.39 10.50
CA ASP A 2 7.89 -1.53 9.84
C ASP A 2 7.31 -1.71 8.43
N GLU A 3 6.00 -1.52 8.30
CA GLU A 3 5.27 -1.69 7.05
C GLU A 3 4.26 -0.55 6.82
N VAL A 4 4.01 -0.24 5.55
CA VAL A 4 3.04 0.77 5.12
C VAL A 4 2.13 0.17 4.07
N PHE A 5 0.82 0.37 4.18
CA PHE A 5 -0.16 -0.08 3.19
C PHE A 5 -0.92 1.09 2.58
N ILE A 6 -0.76 1.26 1.26
CA ILE A 6 -1.52 2.19 0.44
C ILE A 6 -2.51 1.40 -0.43
N GLY A 7 -3.77 1.48 -0.06
CA GLY A 7 -4.89 0.83 -0.73
C GLY A 7 -6.12 0.78 0.17
N SER A 8 -7.29 0.81 -0.45
CA SER A 8 -8.61 0.42 0.09
C SER A 8 -9.67 0.81 -0.93
N CYS A 9 -10.91 0.34 -0.75
CA CYS A 9 -12.06 0.83 -1.53
C CYS A 9 -12.31 2.35 -1.39
N MET A 10 -11.70 3.02 -0.41
CA MET A 10 -11.80 4.47 -0.20
C MET A 10 -10.64 5.26 -0.83
N THR A 11 -9.63 4.58 -1.37
CA THR A 11 -8.55 5.25 -2.09
C THR A 11 -8.95 5.56 -3.54
N ASN A 12 -8.49 6.69 -4.07
CA ASN A 12 -8.64 7.05 -5.48
C ASN A 12 -7.29 6.94 -6.20
N ILE A 13 -7.29 6.90 -7.53
CA ILE A 13 -6.06 6.86 -8.34
C ILE A 13 -5.09 8.01 -8.05
N GLY A 14 -5.61 9.19 -7.69
CA GLY A 14 -4.81 10.37 -7.34
C GLY A 14 -3.87 10.13 -6.16
N HIS A 15 -4.28 9.34 -5.18
CA HIS A 15 -3.43 8.94 -4.06
C HIS A 15 -2.19 8.17 -4.52
N PHE A 16 -2.36 7.23 -5.46
CA PHE A 16 -1.26 6.44 -6.01
C PHE A 16 -0.32 7.31 -6.86
N ARG A 17 -0.87 8.25 -7.63
CA ARG A 17 -0.06 9.22 -8.38
C ARG A 17 0.75 10.12 -7.43
N ALA A 18 0.14 10.60 -6.34
CA ALA A 18 0.82 11.42 -5.35
C ALA A 18 1.94 10.64 -4.66
N ALA A 19 1.66 9.43 -4.18
CA ALA A 19 2.65 8.53 -3.61
C ALA A 19 3.78 8.26 -4.63
N GLY A 20 3.44 7.99 -5.89
CA GLY A 20 4.41 7.78 -6.96
C GLY A 20 5.36 8.97 -7.15
N LYS A 21 4.85 10.21 -7.17
CA LYS A 21 5.70 11.40 -7.27
C LYS A 21 6.68 11.54 -6.11
N LEU A 22 6.24 11.23 -4.89
CA LEU A 22 7.09 11.25 -3.70
C LEU A 22 8.16 10.16 -3.76
N LEU A 23 7.79 8.97 -4.22
CA LEU A 23 8.71 7.83 -4.37
C LEU A 23 9.72 8.05 -5.49
N ASP A 24 9.35 8.69 -6.59
CA ASP A 24 10.27 9.01 -7.69
C ASP A 24 11.28 10.09 -7.28
N ALA A 25 10.84 11.06 -6.47
CA ALA A 25 11.72 12.07 -5.89
C ALA A 25 12.68 11.47 -4.85
N HIS A 26 12.28 10.38 -4.19
CA HIS A 26 13.11 9.65 -3.24
C HIS A 26 14.11 8.74 -3.97
N LYS A 27 15.41 9.00 -3.79
CA LYS A 27 16.46 8.18 -4.40
C LYS A 27 16.76 6.95 -3.54
N GLY A 28 16.26 5.80 -3.95
CA GLY A 28 16.63 4.50 -3.36
C GLY A 28 15.44 3.64 -2.98
N GLN A 29 15.74 2.56 -2.26
CA GLN A 29 14.72 1.69 -1.69
C GLN A 29 14.28 2.23 -0.33
N LEU A 30 13.00 2.07 -0.03
CA LEU A 30 12.48 2.41 1.29
C LEU A 30 13.07 1.47 2.35
N PRO A 31 13.41 1.97 3.55
CA PRO A 31 13.81 1.12 4.67
C PRO A 31 12.63 0.31 5.24
N THR A 32 11.40 0.67 4.88
CA THR A 32 10.15 0.04 5.32
C THR A 32 9.50 -0.74 4.18
N ARG A 33 8.78 -1.83 4.49
CA ARG A 33 8.01 -2.53 3.44
C ARG A 33 6.78 -1.73 3.06
N LEU A 34 6.76 -1.23 1.83
CA LEU A 34 5.58 -0.57 1.26
C LEU A 34 4.74 -1.57 0.46
N TRP A 35 3.44 -1.63 0.77
CA TRP A 35 2.44 -2.38 0.03
C TRP A 35 1.54 -1.42 -0.74
N VAL A 36 1.31 -1.72 -2.01
CA VAL A 36 0.47 -0.90 -2.91
C VAL A 36 -0.60 -1.79 -3.52
N ALA A 37 -1.87 -1.48 -3.26
CA ALA A 37 -3.01 -2.20 -3.83
C ALA A 37 -4.01 -1.22 -4.45
N PRO A 38 -3.99 -1.02 -5.78
CA PRO A 38 -5.02 -0.24 -6.46
C PRO A 38 -6.41 -0.81 -6.22
N PRO A 39 -7.45 0.03 -6.08
CA PRO A 39 -8.79 -0.45 -5.73
C PRO A 39 -9.48 -1.18 -6.89
N THR A 40 -9.14 -0.85 -8.14
CA THR A 40 -9.77 -1.44 -9.33
C THR A 40 -8.75 -1.84 -10.39
N ARG A 41 -9.13 -2.75 -11.29
CA ARG A 41 -8.31 -3.11 -12.47
C ARG A 41 -8.13 -1.93 -13.43
N MET A 42 -9.12 -1.03 -13.49
CA MET A 42 -9.05 0.18 -14.32
C MET A 42 -7.96 1.12 -13.82
N ASP A 43 -7.90 1.37 -12.51
CA ASP A 43 -6.84 2.19 -11.91
C ASP A 43 -5.48 1.55 -12.09
N ALA A 44 -5.37 0.23 -11.91
CA ALA A 44 -4.13 -0.51 -12.12
C ALA A 44 -3.62 -0.40 -13.58
N ALA A 45 -4.52 -0.53 -14.56
CA ALA A 45 -4.17 -0.36 -15.97
C ALA A 45 -3.69 1.06 -16.26
N GLN A 46 -4.41 2.07 -15.76
CA GLN A 46 -4.03 3.47 -15.95
C GLN A 46 -2.69 3.82 -15.28
N LEU A 47 -2.45 3.38 -14.05
CA LEU A 47 -1.17 3.56 -13.36
C LEU A 47 -0.02 2.83 -14.06
N THR A 48 -0.30 1.72 -14.75
CA THR A 48 0.68 1.01 -15.57
C THR A 48 1.04 1.79 -16.82
N GLU A 49 0.03 2.30 -17.54
CA GLU A 49 0.21 3.13 -18.73
C GLU A 49 0.97 4.44 -18.41
N GLU A 50 0.67 5.04 -17.25
CA GLU A 50 1.37 6.23 -16.74
C GLU A 50 2.78 5.94 -16.19
N GLY A 51 3.20 4.66 -16.11
CA GLY A 51 4.54 4.27 -15.68
C GLY A 51 4.76 4.23 -14.16
N TYR A 52 3.75 4.48 -13.33
CA TYR A 52 3.88 4.49 -11.87
C TYR A 52 4.26 3.12 -11.29
N TYR A 53 3.89 2.02 -11.94
CA TYR A 53 4.32 0.68 -11.54
C TYR A 53 5.84 0.52 -11.56
N SER A 54 6.53 1.17 -12.50
CA SER A 54 8.00 1.19 -12.53
C SER A 54 8.58 1.93 -11.33
N VAL A 55 7.98 3.07 -10.98
CA VAL A 55 8.37 3.88 -9.81
C VAL A 55 8.19 3.08 -8.51
N PHE A 56 7.03 2.44 -8.34
CA PHE A 56 6.77 1.57 -7.19
C PHE A 56 7.80 0.44 -7.11
N GLY A 57 8.09 -0.24 -8.22
CA GLY A 57 9.10 -1.29 -8.27
C GLY A 57 10.50 -0.82 -7.90
N LYS A 58 10.93 0.35 -8.40
CA LYS A 58 12.23 0.96 -8.05
C LYS A 58 12.36 1.27 -6.57
N SER A 59 11.27 1.73 -5.93
CA SER A 59 11.23 2.01 -4.49
C SER A 59 11.27 0.75 -3.60
N GLY A 60 11.14 -0.44 -4.19
CA GLY A 60 11.05 -1.71 -3.47
C GLY A 60 9.65 -2.05 -2.97
N ALA A 61 8.62 -1.35 -3.47
CA ALA A 61 7.23 -1.61 -3.07
C ALA A 61 6.73 -2.97 -3.56
N ARG A 62 5.96 -3.64 -2.70
CA ARG A 62 5.19 -4.85 -3.03
C ARG A 62 3.84 -4.43 -3.61
N ILE A 63 3.63 -4.71 -4.89
CA ILE A 63 2.38 -4.38 -5.57
C ILE A 63 1.48 -5.62 -5.51
N GLU A 64 0.29 -5.44 -4.94
CA GLU A 64 -0.73 -6.47 -4.81
C GLU A 64 -1.72 -6.42 -5.97
N ILE A 65 -2.43 -7.53 -6.17
CA ILE A 65 -3.51 -7.60 -7.16
C ILE A 65 -4.59 -6.57 -6.79
N PRO A 66 -5.19 -5.87 -7.76
CA PRO A 66 -6.19 -4.86 -7.47
C PRO A 66 -7.36 -5.42 -6.65
N GLY A 67 -7.71 -4.74 -5.56
CA GLY A 67 -8.73 -5.19 -4.62
C GLY A 67 -8.47 -4.76 -3.18
N CYS A 68 -9.10 -5.45 -2.22
CA CYS A 68 -9.01 -5.08 -0.81
C CYS A 68 -7.68 -5.47 -0.15
N SER A 69 -7.01 -6.53 -0.61
CA SER A 69 -5.70 -6.97 -0.12
C SER A 69 -5.60 -6.97 1.43
N LEU A 70 -4.59 -6.29 1.99
CA LEU A 70 -4.37 -6.18 3.43
C LEU A 70 -5.55 -5.53 4.18
N CYS A 71 -6.34 -4.67 3.53
CA CYS A 71 -7.54 -4.07 4.15
C CYS A 71 -8.56 -5.14 4.58
N MET A 72 -8.75 -6.17 3.74
CA MET A 72 -9.58 -7.31 4.10
C MET A 72 -8.83 -8.33 4.96
N GLY A 73 -7.50 -8.40 4.84
CA GLY A 73 -6.64 -9.27 5.64
C GLY A 73 -6.65 -10.74 5.22
N ASN A 74 -7.24 -11.06 4.06
CA ASN A 74 -7.41 -12.42 3.55
C ASN A 74 -6.51 -12.77 2.36
N GLN A 75 -5.82 -11.80 1.74
CA GLN A 75 -4.94 -12.02 0.59
C GLN A 75 -3.47 -11.98 1.00
N ALA A 76 -3.05 -10.85 1.55
CA ALA A 76 -1.72 -10.67 2.11
C ALA A 76 -1.83 -10.15 3.55
N ARG A 77 -0.79 -10.40 4.33
CA ARG A 77 -0.68 -10.01 5.73
C ARG A 77 0.69 -9.39 5.99
N VAL A 78 0.72 -8.45 6.92
CA VAL A 78 1.98 -7.91 7.45
C VAL A 78 2.66 -8.95 8.34
N ALA A 79 3.94 -8.73 8.66
CA ALA A 79 4.67 -9.53 9.62
C ALA A 79 4.02 -9.47 11.01
N ASP A 80 4.19 -10.54 11.78
CA ASP A 80 3.67 -10.60 13.14
C ASP A 80 4.36 -9.55 14.03
N GLY A 81 3.57 -8.87 14.87
CA GLY A 81 4.06 -7.80 15.74
C GLY A 81 4.41 -6.48 15.03
N ALA A 82 4.24 -6.39 13.70
CA ALA A 82 4.64 -5.22 12.94
C ALA A 82 3.84 -3.96 13.33
N THR A 83 4.51 -2.82 13.32
CA THR A 83 3.89 -1.50 13.42
C THR A 83 3.60 -0.96 12.03
N VAL A 84 2.32 -0.78 11.72
CA VAL A 84 1.83 -0.52 10.36
C VAL A 84 1.10 0.82 10.29
N VAL A 85 1.40 1.59 9.25
CA VAL A 85 0.54 2.72 8.83
C VAL A 85 -0.28 2.29 7.61
N SER A 86 -1.58 2.54 7.64
CA SER A 86 -2.52 2.01 6.65
C SER A 86 -3.51 3.07 6.18
N THR A 87 -3.77 3.11 4.88
CA THR A 87 -4.87 3.90 4.29
C THR A 87 -6.19 3.12 4.23
N SER A 88 -6.28 2.03 5.00
CA SER A 88 -7.52 1.30 5.20
C SER A 88 -8.49 2.07 6.11
N THR A 89 -9.71 1.57 6.25
CA THR A 89 -10.74 2.17 7.12
C THR A 89 -10.86 1.47 8.48
N ARG A 90 -10.06 0.43 8.73
CA ARG A 90 -10.22 -0.46 9.89
C ARG A 90 -8.87 -0.90 10.43
N ASN A 91 -8.71 -0.84 11.75
CA ASN A 91 -7.48 -1.24 12.45
C ASN A 91 -7.72 -2.20 13.62
N PHE A 92 -8.73 -3.08 13.51
CA PHE A 92 -9.00 -4.08 14.54
C PHE A 92 -7.77 -4.97 14.82
N PRO A 93 -7.56 -5.39 16.08
CA PRO A 93 -6.48 -6.31 16.41
C PRO A 93 -6.48 -7.54 15.51
N ASN A 94 -5.29 -7.96 15.07
CA ASN A 94 -5.07 -9.11 14.19
C ASN A 94 -5.62 -9.02 12.76
N ARG A 95 -6.22 -7.88 12.37
CA ARG A 95 -6.83 -7.72 11.05
C ARG A 95 -5.80 -7.76 9.92
N LEU A 96 -4.75 -6.97 10.00
CA LEU A 96 -3.69 -6.90 8.97
C LEU A 96 -2.61 -7.98 9.18
N GLY A 97 -2.41 -8.43 10.41
CA GLY A 97 -1.37 -9.41 10.80
C GLY A 97 -1.42 -9.68 12.30
N THR A 98 -0.86 -10.79 12.76
CA THR A 98 -0.97 -11.22 14.17
C THR A 98 -0.20 -10.27 15.08
N GLY A 99 -0.84 -9.74 16.12
CA GLY A 99 -0.20 -8.79 17.04
C GLY A 99 0.25 -7.47 16.40
N ALA A 100 -0.18 -7.16 15.17
CA ALA A 100 0.21 -5.95 14.48
C ALA A 100 -0.43 -4.70 15.10
N ASN A 101 0.36 -3.64 15.28
CA ASN A 101 -0.10 -2.33 15.72
C ASN A 101 -0.44 -1.47 14.50
N VAL A 102 -1.72 -1.25 14.23
CA VAL A 102 -2.19 -0.59 12.99
C VAL A 102 -2.70 0.82 13.27
N PHE A 103 -2.09 1.79 12.60
CA PHE A 103 -2.44 3.21 12.63
C PHE A 103 -3.05 3.62 11.29
N LEU A 104 -4.22 4.26 11.34
CA LEU A 104 -4.90 4.74 10.13
C LEU A 104 -4.39 6.13 9.76
N ALA A 105 -4.13 6.35 8.47
CA ALA A 105 -3.69 7.64 7.93
C ALA A 105 -4.29 7.87 6.54
N SER A 106 -4.32 9.13 6.09
CA SER A 106 -4.63 9.46 4.70
C SER A 106 -3.44 9.13 3.79
N ALA A 107 -3.73 8.92 2.51
CA ALA A 107 -2.74 8.74 1.47
C ALA A 107 -2.21 10.09 0.93
#